data_AF-A0A2S0U9P6-F1
#
_entry.id   AF-A0A2S0U9P6-F1
#
_cell.length_a   1.000
_cell.length_b   1.000
_cell.length_c   1.000
_cell.angle_alpha   90.00
_cell.angle_beta   90.00
_cell.angle_gamma   90.00
#
_symmetry.space_group_name_H-M   'P 1'
#
loop_
_entity.id
_entity.type
_entity.pdbx_description
1 polymer ?
#
loop_
_entity_poly.entity_id
_entity_poly.type
_entity_poly.pdbx_seq_one_letter_code
_entity_poly.pdbx_strand_id
1 'polypeptide(L)'
;MKTNVKDLMSLMMAEMKPYKAGMVLQNMLLIKERQKPVLDENGLGVFVRKLPDQRRLIYHSGDNRGFHSFYGYIPESGDGLVILTNSDNGIDLRQDIYSAWIKFQTGEDAPGYLALKQKREINRYLAAVLYLLLGCYIAVAVIRLIRGRRGFISKHAQKVKWIFALKAVLIGGVGISLIYYTYFLSNLNLAAGLKQVVMAVFLWLIGLLLVAIFPKYRKRKQSI
;
A
#
# COMPACT_ATOMS: atom_id res chain seq x y z
N MET A 1 -11.48 18.71 -4.67
CA MET A 1 -12.80 18.84 -4.02
C MET A 1 -12.68 18.38 -2.57
N LYS A 2 -13.29 19.10 -1.61
CA LYS A 2 -13.44 18.65 -0.22
C LYS A 2 -14.93 18.43 0.02
N THR A 3 -15.28 17.33 0.68
CA THR A 3 -16.68 16.93 0.91
C THR A 3 -16.77 16.05 2.15
N ASN A 4 -17.98 15.73 2.61
CA ASN A 4 -18.24 14.85 3.74
C ASN A 4 -19.19 13.70 3.35
N VAL A 5 -19.45 12.79 4.29
CA VAL A 5 -20.32 11.63 4.06
C VAL A 5 -21.75 12.05 3.68
N LYS A 6 -22.32 13.07 4.34
CA LYS A 6 -23.68 13.55 4.09
C LYS A 6 -23.83 14.10 2.67
N ASP A 7 -22.83 14.83 2.18
CA ASP A 7 -22.84 15.37 0.82
C ASP A 7 -22.83 14.24 -0.22
N LEU A 8 -21.94 13.25 -0.06
CA LEU A 8 -21.84 12.10 -0.97
C LEU A 8 -23.09 11.22 -0.93
N MET A 9 -23.69 11.03 0.24
CA MET A 9 -24.98 10.37 0.37
C MET A 9 -26.08 11.15 -0.35
N SER A 10 -26.09 12.47 -0.23
CA SER A 10 -27.08 13.32 -0.91
C SER A 10 -26.93 13.23 -2.44
N LEU A 11 -25.69 13.22 -2.95
CA LEU A 11 -25.41 12.98 -4.36
C LEU A 11 -25.92 11.61 -4.81
N MET A 12 -25.57 10.55 -4.07
CA MET A 12 -25.97 9.18 -4.36
C MET A 12 -27.49 9.01 -4.41
N MET A 13 -28.21 9.58 -3.43
CA MET A 13 -29.67 9.56 -3.39
C MET A 13 -30.28 10.30 -4.59
N ALA A 14 -29.70 11.44 -4.97
CA ALA A 14 -30.14 12.19 -6.15
C ALA A 14 -29.89 11.41 -7.46
N GLU A 15 -28.82 10.62 -7.54
CA GLU A 15 -28.55 9.77 -8.71
C GLU A 15 -29.45 8.52 -8.78
N MET A 16 -29.83 7.93 -7.64
CA MET A 16 -30.76 6.79 -7.60
C MET A 16 -32.21 7.17 -7.93
N LYS A 17 -32.68 8.29 -7.37
CA LYS A 17 -34.07 8.78 -7.50
C LYS A 17 -34.05 10.30 -7.73
N PRO A 18 -33.94 10.77 -8.98
CA PRO A 18 -33.75 12.19 -9.29
C PRO A 18 -35.00 13.06 -9.11
N TYR A 19 -35.91 12.71 -8.21
CA TYR A 19 -37.17 13.43 -8.06
C TYR A 19 -37.33 14.08 -6.69
N LYS A 20 -36.77 15.29 -6.58
CA LYS A 20 -37.28 16.38 -5.74
C LYS A 20 -37.10 17.71 -6.49
N ALA A 21 -38.15 18.53 -6.53
CA ALA A 21 -38.08 19.89 -7.05
C ALA A 21 -36.94 20.65 -6.34
N GLY A 22 -36.04 21.27 -7.11
CA GLY A 22 -34.88 22.03 -6.60
C GLY A 22 -33.54 21.27 -6.56
N MET A 23 -33.47 19.99 -6.94
CA MET A 23 -32.19 19.29 -7.10
C MET A 23 -31.49 19.66 -8.42
N VAL A 24 -30.16 19.60 -8.49
CA VAL A 24 -29.41 19.90 -9.74
C VAL A 24 -29.51 18.74 -10.75
N LEU A 25 -29.62 17.51 -10.26
CA LEU A 25 -29.76 16.30 -11.07
C LEU A 25 -31.24 15.95 -11.28
N GLN A 26 -31.91 16.62 -12.22
CA GLN A 26 -33.33 16.39 -12.53
C GLN A 26 -33.54 15.59 -13.83
N ASN A 27 -32.51 15.55 -14.70
CA ASN A 27 -32.63 14.94 -16.01
C ASN A 27 -32.14 13.48 -16.00
N MET A 28 -33.09 12.55 -16.02
CA MET A 28 -32.82 11.11 -16.07
C MET A 28 -32.01 10.68 -17.29
N LEU A 29 -32.12 11.37 -18.42
CA LEU A 29 -31.33 11.04 -19.61
C LEU A 29 -29.85 11.34 -19.38
N LEU A 30 -29.53 12.47 -18.75
CA LEU A 30 -28.14 12.83 -18.42
C LEU A 30 -27.53 11.88 -17.39
N ILE A 31 -28.30 11.46 -16.39
CA ILE A 31 -27.84 10.47 -15.41
C ILE A 31 -27.56 9.13 -16.08
N LYS A 32 -28.46 8.66 -16.95
CA LYS A 32 -28.25 7.42 -17.70
C LYS A 32 -27.05 7.49 -18.62
N GLU A 33 -26.84 8.60 -19.31
CA GLU A 33 -25.67 8.79 -20.18
C GLU A 33 -24.38 8.80 -19.36
N ARG A 34 -24.37 9.48 -18.20
CA ARG A 34 -23.23 9.48 -17.28
C ARG A 34 -22.86 8.06 -16.82
N GLN A 35 -23.85 7.24 -16.55
CA GLN A 35 -23.71 5.86 -16.08
C GLN A 35 -23.51 4.85 -17.23
N LYS A 36 -23.48 5.29 -18.48
CA LYS A 36 -23.27 4.39 -19.62
C LYS A 36 -21.77 4.11 -19.77
N PRO A 37 -21.29 2.87 -19.55
CA PRO A 37 -19.90 2.56 -19.77
C PRO A 37 -19.56 2.64 -21.26
N VAL A 38 -18.43 3.25 -21.58
CA VAL A 38 -17.89 3.36 -22.95
C VAL A 38 -16.64 2.50 -23.13
N LEU A 39 -15.81 2.41 -22.09
CA LEU A 39 -14.59 1.59 -22.05
C LEU A 39 -14.52 0.82 -20.74
N ASP A 40 -14.61 -0.51 -20.80
CA ASP A 40 -14.72 -1.38 -19.63
C ASP A 40 -15.85 -0.93 -18.69
N GLU A 41 -15.51 -0.56 -17.45
CA GLU A 41 -16.45 -0.07 -16.44
C GLU A 41 -16.63 1.45 -16.50
N ASN A 42 -15.90 2.19 -17.34
CA ASN A 42 -15.84 3.65 -17.30
C ASN A 42 -17.04 4.30 -17.99
N GLY A 43 -17.90 4.95 -17.21
CA GLY A 43 -18.83 5.98 -17.68
C GLY A 43 -18.22 7.38 -17.60
N LEU A 44 -19.07 8.43 -17.59
CA LEU A 44 -18.62 9.81 -17.48
C LEU A 44 -18.42 10.20 -16.00
N GLY A 45 -17.22 9.95 -15.47
CA GLY A 45 -16.88 10.30 -14.08
C GLY A 45 -17.53 9.39 -13.02
N VAL A 46 -18.00 8.22 -13.43
CA VAL A 46 -18.39 7.08 -12.56
C VAL A 46 -17.96 5.78 -13.23
N PHE A 47 -17.82 4.74 -12.43
CA PHE A 47 -17.63 3.37 -12.88
C PHE A 47 -18.93 2.58 -12.72
N VAL A 48 -19.20 1.68 -13.64
CA VAL A 48 -20.33 0.75 -13.60
C VAL A 48 -19.82 -0.67 -13.73
N ARG A 49 -20.00 -1.45 -12.68
CA ARG A 49 -19.58 -2.84 -12.57
C ARG A 49 -20.79 -3.74 -12.41
N LYS A 50 -20.75 -4.94 -13.02
CA LYS A 50 -21.66 -6.02 -12.66
C LYS A 50 -21.18 -6.74 -11.41
N LEU A 51 -22.05 -6.85 -10.44
CA LEU A 51 -21.84 -7.68 -9.25
C LEU A 51 -22.04 -9.16 -9.59
N PRO A 52 -21.60 -10.09 -8.71
CA PRO A 52 -21.72 -11.52 -8.98
C PRO A 52 -23.15 -11.98 -9.32
N ASP A 53 -24.14 -11.38 -8.64
CA ASP A 53 -25.57 -11.60 -8.87
C ASP A 53 -26.18 -10.80 -10.04
N GLN A 54 -25.34 -10.26 -10.92
CA GLN A 54 -25.68 -9.46 -12.11
C GLN A 54 -26.27 -8.06 -11.85
N ARG A 55 -26.49 -7.65 -10.58
CA ARG A 55 -26.88 -6.27 -10.27
C ARG A 55 -25.75 -5.30 -10.61
N ARG A 56 -26.08 -4.02 -10.78
CA ARG A 56 -25.08 -3.02 -11.17
C ARG A 56 -24.63 -2.25 -9.95
N LEU A 57 -23.33 -2.16 -9.75
CA LEU A 57 -22.71 -1.23 -8.83
C LEU A 57 -22.25 0.00 -9.61
N ILE A 58 -22.79 1.16 -9.27
CA ILE A 58 -22.34 2.46 -9.76
C ILE A 58 -21.50 3.09 -8.68
N TYR A 59 -20.25 3.45 -8.98
CA TYR A 59 -19.33 3.90 -7.95
C TYR A 59 -18.23 4.82 -8.48
N HIS A 60 -17.53 5.46 -7.55
CA HIS A 60 -16.24 6.07 -7.81
C HIS A 60 -15.37 6.01 -6.55
N SER A 61 -14.07 5.79 -6.74
CA SER A 61 -13.10 5.91 -5.65
C SER A 61 -12.19 7.11 -5.87
N GLY A 62 -11.72 7.72 -4.80
CA GLY A 62 -10.73 8.78 -4.84
C GLY A 62 -9.58 8.42 -3.93
N ASP A 63 -8.36 8.60 -4.40
CA ASP A 63 -7.17 8.38 -3.60
C ASP A 63 -6.30 9.63 -3.71
N ASN A 64 -5.97 10.21 -2.56
CA ASN A 64 -4.96 11.23 -2.41
C ASN A 64 -4.07 10.81 -1.24
N ARG A 65 -2.91 11.43 -1.12
CA ARG A 65 -1.99 11.14 -0.04
C ARG A 65 -2.65 11.36 1.33
N GLY A 66 -2.67 10.32 2.17
CA GLY A 66 -3.34 10.32 3.46
C GLY A 66 -4.87 10.32 3.41
N PHE A 67 -5.52 10.26 2.24
CA PHE A 67 -6.98 10.31 2.14
C PHE A 67 -7.50 9.37 1.07
N HIS A 68 -8.39 8.45 1.46
CA HIS A 68 -9.04 7.52 0.53
C HIS A 68 -10.55 7.61 0.68
N SER A 69 -11.23 7.65 -0.45
CA SER A 69 -12.68 7.73 -0.54
C SER A 69 -13.24 6.65 -1.46
N PHE A 70 -14.46 6.25 -1.15
CA PHE A 70 -15.32 5.47 -2.01
C PHE A 70 -16.75 5.94 -1.79
N TYR A 71 -17.49 6.11 -2.89
CA TYR A 71 -18.94 6.05 -2.83
C TYR A 71 -19.42 5.11 -3.91
N GLY A 72 -20.48 4.37 -3.61
CA GLY A 72 -21.10 3.51 -4.60
C GLY A 72 -22.46 3.00 -4.15
N TYR A 73 -23.26 2.59 -5.13
CA TYR A 73 -24.62 2.16 -4.91
C TYR A 73 -25.12 1.14 -5.92
N ILE A 74 -26.15 0.41 -5.50
CA ILE A 74 -26.86 -0.58 -6.30
C ILE A 74 -28.24 -0.03 -6.61
N PRO A 75 -28.48 0.53 -7.82
CA PRO A 75 -29.77 1.14 -8.16
C PRO A 75 -30.95 0.19 -7.97
N GLU A 76 -30.73 -1.10 -8.23
CA GLU A 76 -31.78 -2.12 -8.15
C GLU A 76 -32.29 -2.38 -6.72
N SER A 77 -31.45 -2.25 -5.67
CA SER A 77 -31.91 -2.35 -4.27
C SER A 77 -32.07 -1.01 -3.57
N GLY A 78 -31.48 0.07 -4.09
CA GLY A 78 -31.43 1.36 -3.41
C GLY A 78 -30.40 1.42 -2.27
N ASP A 79 -29.57 0.40 -2.14
CA ASP A 79 -28.51 0.36 -1.14
C ASP A 79 -27.28 1.13 -1.61
N GLY A 80 -26.56 1.74 -0.67
CA GLY A 80 -25.34 2.46 -0.97
C GLY A 80 -24.36 2.51 0.19
N LEU A 81 -23.12 2.82 -0.14
CA LEU A 81 -21.99 2.84 0.78
C LEU A 81 -21.11 4.05 0.48
N VAL A 82 -20.76 4.78 1.54
CA VAL A 82 -19.78 5.87 1.49
C VAL A 82 -18.71 5.58 2.53
N ILE A 83 -17.45 5.62 2.11
CA ILE A 83 -16.29 5.45 2.99
C ILE A 83 -15.37 6.64 2.76
N LEU A 84 -15.00 7.34 3.83
CA LEU A 84 -13.97 8.38 3.83
C LEU A 84 -12.94 8.03 4.91
N THR A 85 -11.67 8.07 4.55
CA THR A 85 -10.55 7.79 5.47
C THR A 85 -9.51 8.92 5.40
N ASN A 86 -8.81 9.15 6.50
CA ASN A 86 -7.81 10.21 6.68
C ASN A 86 -6.43 9.64 7.08
N SER A 87 -6.07 8.47 6.55
CA SER A 87 -4.78 7.84 6.76
C SER A 87 -4.31 7.14 5.49
N ASP A 88 -2.99 7.06 5.27
CA ASP A 88 -2.41 6.24 4.19
C ASP A 88 -2.78 4.75 4.31
N ASN A 89 -3.07 4.26 5.53
CA ASN A 89 -3.56 2.90 5.73
C ASN A 89 -5.07 2.77 5.42
N GLY A 90 -5.74 3.88 5.15
CA GLY A 90 -7.18 3.94 4.89
C GLY A 90 -7.59 3.21 3.62
N ILE A 91 -6.68 3.02 2.66
CA ILE A 91 -6.96 2.24 1.45
C ILE A 91 -7.24 0.77 1.77
N ASP A 92 -6.51 0.15 2.69
CA ASP A 92 -6.71 -1.24 3.06
C ASP A 92 -8.02 -1.42 3.84
N LEU A 93 -8.33 -0.49 4.75
CA LEU A 93 -9.61 -0.45 5.47
C LEU A 93 -10.79 -0.27 4.52
N ARG A 94 -10.67 0.65 3.55
CA ARG A 94 -11.68 0.89 2.52
C ARG A 94 -11.98 -0.38 1.74
N GLN A 95 -10.96 -1.13 1.34
CA GLN A 95 -11.13 -2.40 0.61
C GLN A 95 -11.79 -3.48 1.47
N ASP A 96 -11.48 -3.54 2.77
CA ASP A 96 -12.10 -4.50 3.70
C ASP A 96 -13.58 -4.22 3.91
N ILE A 97 -13.94 -2.96 4.17
CA ILE A 97 -15.35 -2.55 4.32
C ILE A 97 -16.11 -2.77 3.01
N TYR A 98 -15.53 -2.37 1.87
CA TYR A 98 -16.13 -2.61 0.56
C TYR A 98 -16.38 -4.10 0.30
N SER A 99 -15.37 -4.95 0.53
CA SER A 99 -15.49 -6.39 0.29
C SER A 99 -16.55 -7.04 1.20
N ALA A 100 -16.60 -6.62 2.47
CA ALA A 100 -17.60 -7.08 3.42
C ALA A 100 -19.02 -6.64 3.02
N TRP A 101 -19.17 -5.39 2.55
CA TRP A 101 -20.46 -4.89 2.09
C TRP A 101 -20.95 -5.59 0.82
N ILE A 102 -20.09 -5.82 -0.16
CA ILE A 102 -20.47 -6.59 -1.36
C ILE A 102 -20.86 -8.01 -0.99
N LYS A 103 -20.10 -8.68 -0.11
CA LYS A 103 -20.44 -10.02 0.37
C LYS A 103 -21.78 -10.05 1.10
N PHE A 104 -22.06 -9.04 1.91
CA PHE A 104 -23.35 -8.89 2.56
C PHE A 104 -24.48 -8.69 1.54
N GLN A 105 -24.23 -7.93 0.47
CA GLN A 105 -25.21 -7.64 -0.57
C GLN A 105 -25.51 -8.83 -1.48
N THR A 106 -24.49 -9.59 -1.90
CA THR A 106 -24.63 -10.63 -2.94
C THR A 106 -24.49 -12.06 -2.42
N GLY A 107 -24.05 -12.25 -1.18
CA GLY A 107 -23.65 -13.55 -0.63
C GLY A 107 -22.29 -14.05 -1.13
N GLU A 108 -21.66 -13.34 -2.07
CA GLU A 108 -20.40 -13.73 -2.72
C GLU A 108 -19.28 -12.72 -2.48
N ASP A 109 -18.03 -13.19 -2.47
CA ASP A 109 -16.89 -12.29 -2.27
C ASP A 109 -16.78 -11.26 -3.41
N ALA A 110 -16.37 -10.03 -3.06
CA ALA A 110 -16.21 -8.97 -4.04
C ALA A 110 -15.19 -9.34 -5.13
N PRO A 111 -15.39 -8.89 -6.39
CA PRO A 111 -14.39 -9.06 -7.44
C PRO A 111 -13.02 -8.55 -7.02
N GLY A 112 -11.99 -9.41 -7.15
CA GLY A 112 -10.62 -9.10 -6.75
C GLY A 112 -10.29 -9.31 -5.27
N TYR A 113 -11.26 -9.68 -4.41
CA TYR A 113 -11.03 -9.94 -2.98
C TYR A 113 -9.96 -11.02 -2.76
N LEU A 114 -10.05 -12.15 -3.46
CA LEU A 114 -9.09 -13.25 -3.31
C LEU A 114 -7.68 -12.84 -3.74
N ALA A 115 -7.55 -12.09 -4.84
CA ALA A 115 -6.27 -11.58 -5.31
C ALA A 115 -5.66 -10.58 -4.30
N LEU A 116 -6.47 -9.69 -3.73
CA LEU A 116 -6.04 -8.76 -2.68
C LEU A 116 -5.59 -9.50 -1.41
N LYS A 117 -6.38 -10.49 -0.97
CA LYS A 117 -6.06 -11.35 0.18
C LYS A 117 -4.75 -12.10 -0.05
N GLN A 118 -4.58 -12.72 -1.22
CA GLN A 118 -3.35 -13.42 -1.59
C GLN A 118 -2.14 -12.48 -1.59
N LYS A 119 -2.27 -11.28 -2.17
CA LYS A 119 -1.21 -10.27 -2.17
C LYS A 119 -0.80 -9.85 -0.75
N ARG A 120 -1.78 -9.65 0.14
CA ARG A 120 -1.53 -9.34 1.56
C ARG A 120 -0.78 -10.47 2.28
N GLU A 121 -1.19 -11.71 2.08
CA GLU A 121 -0.52 -12.87 2.67
C GLU A 121 0.92 -13.01 2.17
N ILE A 122 1.13 -12.94 0.84
CA ILE A 122 2.47 -13.01 0.24
C ILE A 122 3.38 -11.91 0.82
N ASN A 123 2.91 -10.66 0.88
CA ASN A 123 3.69 -9.56 1.42
C ASN A 123 3.99 -9.74 2.91
N ARG A 124 3.05 -10.30 3.69
CA ARG A 124 3.26 -10.61 5.11
C ARG A 124 4.33 -11.67 5.30
N TYR A 125 4.26 -12.79 4.56
CA TYR A 125 5.27 -13.83 4.62
C TYR A 125 6.64 -13.32 4.18
N LEU A 126 6.69 -12.55 3.10
CA LEU A 126 7.94 -11.94 2.63
C LEU A 126 8.56 -11.03 3.69
N ALA A 127 7.76 -10.16 4.32
CA ALA A 127 8.23 -9.31 5.41
C ALA A 127 8.72 -10.15 6.61
N ALA A 128 7.97 -11.17 7.03
CA ALA A 128 8.35 -12.05 8.13
C ALA A 128 9.69 -12.76 7.87
N VAL A 129 9.89 -13.29 6.66
CA VAL A 129 11.16 -13.92 6.25
C VAL A 129 12.30 -12.89 6.27
N LEU A 130 12.08 -11.68 5.74
CA LEU A 130 13.09 -10.62 5.77
C LEU A 130 13.48 -10.24 7.21
N TYR A 131 12.51 -10.13 8.13
CA TYR A 131 12.78 -9.86 9.54
C TYR A 131 13.54 -10.99 10.23
N LEU A 132 13.15 -12.24 9.98
CA LEU A 132 13.83 -13.41 10.53
C LEU A 132 15.28 -13.48 10.06
N LEU A 133 15.51 -13.31 8.76
CA LEU A 133 16.86 -13.31 8.18
C LEU A 133 17.70 -12.15 8.72
N LEU A 134 17.11 -10.97 8.92
CA LEU A 134 17.79 -9.83 9.54
C LEU A 134 18.18 -10.15 10.99
N GLY A 135 17.27 -10.73 11.75
CA GLY A 135 17.52 -11.18 13.12
C GLY A 135 18.67 -12.17 13.20
N CYS A 136 18.66 -13.21 12.36
CA CYS A 136 19.74 -14.19 12.24
C CYS A 136 21.07 -13.53 11.83
N TYR A 137 21.04 -12.61 10.86
CA TYR A 137 22.22 -11.87 10.41
C TYR A 137 22.85 -11.05 11.54
N ILE A 138 22.04 -10.29 12.27
CA ILE A 138 22.49 -9.48 13.42
C ILE A 138 23.00 -10.39 14.53
N ALA A 139 22.30 -11.47 14.87
CA ALA A 139 22.73 -12.43 15.89
C ALA A 139 24.12 -13.02 15.56
N VAL A 140 24.35 -13.45 14.32
CA VAL A 140 25.66 -13.94 13.87
C VAL A 140 26.72 -12.84 13.92
N ALA A 141 26.38 -11.59 13.60
CA ALA A 141 27.29 -10.47 13.71
C ALA A 141 27.69 -10.19 15.18
N VAL A 142 26.73 -10.20 16.10
CA VAL A 142 26.92 -10.03 17.55
C VAL A 142 27.76 -11.18 18.13
N ILE A 143 27.44 -12.44 17.83
CA ILE A 143 28.24 -13.60 18.27
C ILE A 143 29.69 -13.47 17.79
N ARG A 144 29.90 -13.01 16.55
CA ARG A 144 31.26 -12.79 16.01
C ARG A 144 31.98 -11.61 16.67
N LEU A 145 31.24 -10.59 17.10
CA LEU A 145 31.80 -9.46 17.86
C LEU A 145 32.23 -9.92 19.25
N ILE A 146 31.37 -10.65 19.97
CA ILE A 146 31.65 -11.20 21.31
C ILE A 146 32.84 -12.19 21.25
N ARG A 147 32.90 -13.05 20.22
CA ARG A 147 34.03 -13.96 19.99
C ARG A 147 35.31 -13.28 19.48
N GLY A 148 35.38 -11.95 19.48
CA GLY A 148 36.55 -11.18 19.05
C GLY A 148 36.90 -11.30 17.56
N ARG A 149 36.03 -11.87 16.72
CA ARG A 149 36.25 -12.05 15.27
C ARG A 149 35.94 -10.78 14.48
N ARG A 150 35.25 -9.82 15.09
CA ARG A 150 34.98 -8.48 14.58
C ARG A 150 35.42 -7.47 15.62
N GLY A 151 35.75 -6.27 15.18
CA GLY A 151 36.11 -5.17 16.07
C GLY A 151 35.74 -3.84 15.45
N PHE A 152 35.75 -2.79 16.26
CA PHE A 152 35.39 -1.45 15.80
C PHE A 152 36.33 -0.98 14.66
N ILE A 153 35.76 -0.24 13.71
CA ILE A 153 36.46 0.17 12.48
C ILE A 153 37.72 1.02 12.74
N SER A 154 37.81 1.74 13.86
CA SER A 154 39.01 2.53 14.18
C SER A 154 40.28 1.68 14.32
N LYS A 155 40.13 0.42 14.77
CA LYS A 155 41.22 -0.56 14.94
C LYS A 155 41.69 -1.18 13.63
N HIS A 156 41.09 -0.82 12.49
CA HIS A 156 41.38 -1.39 11.19
C HIS A 156 42.16 -0.41 10.31
N ALA A 157 42.91 -0.96 9.34
CA ALA A 157 43.69 -0.18 8.38
C ALA A 157 42.81 0.79 7.56
N GLN A 158 43.41 1.88 7.09
CA GLN A 158 42.73 2.94 6.33
C GLN A 158 41.93 2.41 5.13
N LYS A 159 42.44 1.37 4.44
CA LYS A 159 41.73 0.70 3.33
C LYS A 159 40.34 0.18 3.72
N VAL A 160 40.18 -0.33 4.94
CA VAL A 160 38.88 -0.83 5.44
C VAL A 160 37.91 0.33 5.70
N LYS A 161 38.41 1.47 6.16
CA LYS A 161 37.63 2.69 6.37
C LYS A 161 37.08 3.25 5.05
N TRP A 162 37.89 3.26 4.00
CA TRP A 162 37.43 3.65 2.66
C TRP A 162 36.35 2.73 2.09
N ILE A 163 36.51 1.42 2.27
CA ILE A 163 35.48 0.45 1.85
C ILE A 163 34.16 0.67 2.60
N PHE A 164 34.23 0.97 3.91
CA PHE A 164 33.06 1.33 4.68
C PHE A 164 32.39 2.61 4.16
N ALA A 165 33.16 3.67 3.91
CA ALA A 165 32.64 4.93 3.38
C ALA A 165 31.91 4.72 2.05
N LEU A 166 32.50 3.97 1.12
CA LEU A 166 31.86 3.63 -0.16
C LEU A 166 30.54 2.88 0.05
N LYS A 167 30.52 1.88 0.95
CA LYS A 167 29.28 1.15 1.28
C LYS A 167 28.22 2.04 1.91
N ALA A 168 28.63 2.96 2.77
CA ALA A 168 27.71 3.90 3.41
C ALA A 168 27.04 4.81 2.39
N VAL A 169 27.81 5.33 1.42
CA VAL A 169 27.28 6.14 0.31
C VAL A 169 26.33 5.33 -0.56
N LEU A 170 26.70 4.11 -0.96
CA LEU A 170 25.85 3.27 -1.80
C LEU A 170 24.53 2.88 -1.10
N ILE A 171 24.61 2.40 0.15
CA ILE A 171 23.44 2.01 0.93
C ILE A 171 22.56 3.24 1.22
N GLY A 172 23.16 4.37 1.59
CA GLY A 172 22.46 5.63 1.80
C GLY A 172 21.76 6.13 0.53
N GLY A 173 22.43 6.07 -0.62
CA GLY A 173 21.87 6.40 -1.92
C GLY A 173 20.66 5.54 -2.26
N VAL A 174 20.77 4.21 -2.10
CA VAL A 174 19.63 3.29 -2.29
C VAL A 174 18.47 3.62 -1.35
N GLY A 175 18.77 3.90 -0.07
CA GLY A 175 17.76 4.31 0.91
C GLY A 175 17.03 5.59 0.51
N ILE A 176 17.76 6.62 0.09
CA ILE A 176 17.20 7.90 -0.36
C ILE A 176 16.36 7.71 -1.62
N SER A 177 16.85 6.94 -2.61
CA SER A 177 16.09 6.62 -3.81
C SER A 177 14.78 5.90 -3.46
N LEU A 178 14.81 4.91 -2.57
CA LEU A 178 13.60 4.22 -2.12
C LEU A 178 12.60 5.17 -1.44
N ILE A 179 13.05 6.09 -0.60
CA ILE A 179 12.18 7.12 -0.01
C ILE A 179 11.57 7.99 -1.11
N TYR A 180 12.38 8.45 -2.06
CA TYR A 180 11.92 9.27 -3.17
C TYR A 180 10.84 8.56 -4.02
N TYR A 181 11.08 7.29 -4.39
CA TYR A 181 10.11 6.49 -5.14
C TYR A 181 8.83 6.20 -4.36
N THR A 182 8.93 5.91 -3.06
CA THR A 182 7.76 5.57 -2.24
C THR A 182 6.93 6.79 -1.83
N TYR A 183 7.56 7.95 -1.65
CA TYR A 183 6.90 9.13 -1.06
C TYR A 183 6.67 10.28 -2.05
N PHE A 184 7.61 10.55 -2.96
CA PHE A 184 7.52 11.69 -3.89
C PHE A 184 6.90 11.31 -5.22
N LEU A 185 7.27 10.17 -5.78
CA LEU A 185 6.77 9.75 -7.10
C LEU A 185 5.39 9.10 -7.07
N SER A 186 4.81 8.83 -5.89
CA SER A 186 3.42 8.40 -5.67
C SER A 186 2.92 7.14 -6.44
N ASN A 187 3.74 6.54 -7.31
CA ASN A 187 3.36 5.40 -8.15
C ASN A 187 3.33 4.08 -7.37
N LEU A 188 4.00 4.02 -6.21
CA LEU A 188 3.98 2.88 -5.32
C LEU A 188 2.82 3.03 -4.34
N ASN A 189 1.64 2.57 -4.73
CA ASN A 189 0.54 2.42 -3.81
C ASN A 189 0.93 1.39 -2.72
N LEU A 190 1.26 1.86 -1.51
CA LEU A 190 1.72 1.04 -0.37
C LEU A 190 0.60 0.22 0.28
N ALA A 191 -0.40 -0.18 -0.50
CA ALA A 191 -1.51 -1.01 -0.09
C ALA A 191 -1.14 -2.49 0.02
N ALA A 192 -2.08 -3.29 0.51
CA ALA A 192 -1.99 -4.74 0.54
C ALA A 192 -0.74 -5.27 1.27
N GLY A 193 -0.34 -4.61 2.36
CA GLY A 193 0.78 -5.05 3.19
C GLY A 193 2.18 -4.75 2.65
N LEU A 194 2.32 -4.13 1.47
CA LEU A 194 3.63 -3.80 0.88
C LEU A 194 4.47 -2.89 1.79
N LYS A 195 3.82 -2.06 2.61
CA LYS A 195 4.46 -1.21 3.61
C LYS A 195 5.38 -1.99 4.58
N GLN A 196 4.99 -3.21 4.97
CA GLN A 196 5.80 -4.03 5.87
C GLN A 196 7.09 -4.50 5.20
N VAL A 197 7.01 -4.87 3.92
CA VAL A 197 8.19 -5.27 3.12
C VAL A 197 9.15 -4.10 2.97
N VAL A 198 8.63 -2.92 2.64
CA VAL A 198 9.43 -1.68 2.52
C VAL A 198 10.12 -1.35 3.85
N MET A 199 9.40 -1.44 4.98
CA MET A 199 9.98 -1.24 6.30
C MET A 199 11.08 -2.28 6.63
N ALA A 200 10.88 -3.54 6.26
CA ALA A 200 11.90 -4.58 6.41
C ALA A 200 13.17 -4.26 5.59
N VAL A 201 13.02 -3.78 4.35
CA VAL A 201 14.15 -3.36 3.51
C VAL A 201 14.91 -2.18 4.15
N PHE A 202 14.21 -1.16 4.66
CA PHE A 202 14.88 -0.06 5.38
C PHE A 202 15.66 -0.54 6.60
N LEU A 203 15.09 -1.45 7.39
CA LEU A 203 15.78 -2.05 8.53
C LEU A 203 16.98 -2.89 8.11
N TRP A 204 16.93 -3.56 6.96
CA TRP A 204 18.09 -4.22 6.37
C TRP A 204 19.20 -3.23 6.01
N LEU A 205 18.88 -2.11 5.36
CA LEU A 205 19.88 -1.08 5.02
C LEU A 205 20.56 -0.55 6.29
N ILE A 206 19.78 -0.25 7.34
CA ILE A 206 20.29 0.19 8.64
C ILE A 206 21.16 -0.91 9.28
N GLY A 207 20.67 -2.15 9.32
CA GLY A 207 21.40 -3.28 9.90
C GLY A 207 22.73 -3.55 9.20
N LEU A 208 22.78 -3.44 7.87
CA LEU A 208 24.01 -3.56 7.09
C LEU A 208 25.02 -2.46 7.44
N LEU A 209 24.57 -1.21 7.60
CA LEU A 209 25.43 -0.10 8.01
C LEU A 209 26.00 -0.33 9.42
N LEU A 210 25.14 -0.69 10.38
CA LEU A 210 25.55 -0.97 11.75
C LEU A 210 26.58 -2.09 11.82
N VAL A 211 26.35 -3.20 11.11
CA VAL A 211 27.27 -4.33 11.08
C VAL A 211 28.57 -4.01 10.31
N ALA A 212 28.53 -3.07 9.37
CA ALA A 212 29.70 -2.62 8.63
C ALA A 212 30.67 -1.77 9.47
N ILE A 213 30.19 -1.12 10.54
CA ILE A 213 31.03 -0.43 11.55
C ILE A 213 31.93 -1.42 12.31
N PHE A 214 31.58 -2.70 12.32
CA PHE A 214 32.34 -3.78 12.95
C PHE A 214 32.90 -4.78 11.92
N PRO A 215 33.90 -4.39 11.11
CA PRO A 215 34.50 -5.28 10.13
C PRO A 215 35.19 -6.49 10.80
N LYS A 216 35.35 -7.56 10.02
CA LYS A 216 36.05 -8.78 10.45
C LYS A 216 37.56 -8.54 10.45
N TYR A 217 38.26 -9.06 11.44
CA TYR A 217 39.73 -9.11 11.40
C TYR A 217 40.20 -10.00 10.25
N ARG A 218 41.22 -9.55 9.51
CA ARG A 218 41.82 -10.33 8.43
C ARG A 218 42.55 -11.51 9.06
N LYS A 219 42.22 -12.76 8.69
CA LYS A 219 43.04 -13.92 9.07
C LYS A 219 44.47 -13.64 8.59
N ARG A 220 45.45 -13.70 9.50
CA ARG A 220 46.87 -13.65 9.16
C ARG A 220 47.11 -14.82 8.19
N LYS A 221 47.58 -14.56 6.96
CA LYS A 221 48.11 -15.65 6.13
C LYS A 221 49.27 -16.25 6.91
N GLN A 222 49.20 -17.52 7.29
CA GLN A 222 50.38 -18.26 7.72
C GLN A 222 51.28 -18.33 6.48
N SER A 223 52.40 -17.64 6.52
CA SER A 223 53.52 -17.91 5.61
C SER A 223 54.06 -19.29 6.02
N ILE A 224 53.92 -20.26 5.14
CA ILE A 224 54.76 -21.46 5.12
C ILE A 224 56.07 -21.03 4.47
#